data_AF-A0A920A5X5-F1
#
_entry.id   AF-A0A920A5X5-F1
#
_cell.length_a   1.000
_cell.length_b   1.000
_cell.length_c   1.000
_cell.angle_alpha   90.00
_cell.angle_beta   90.00
_cell.angle_gamma   90.00
#
_symmetry.space_group_name_H-M   'P 1'
#
loop_
_entity.id
_entity.type
_entity.pdbx_description
1 polymer ?
#
loop_
_entity_poly.entity_id
_entity_poly.type
_entity_poly.pdbx_seq_one_letter_code
_entity_poly.pdbx_strand_id
1 'polypeptide(L)'
;MNEQRVEIEIHGKKFEFMIPYNEYIPTKKAEKRIHELISQIDFKKDQVDHALVYAAIKLAVQNDSVLSKNTEQTKESENEIDEISDKIQIFLNQ
;
A
#
# COMPACT_ATOMS: atom_id res chain seq x y z
N MET A 1 -12.48 -10.12 -19.26
CA MET A 1 -11.86 -9.89 -17.94
C MET A 1 -12.90 -10.23 -16.90
N ASN A 2 -12.56 -11.07 -15.93
CA ASN A 2 -13.50 -11.37 -14.84
C ASN A 2 -13.37 -10.21 -13.84
N GLU A 3 -14.36 -9.34 -13.86
CA GLU A 3 -14.51 -8.22 -12.93
C GLU A 3 -15.77 -8.42 -12.10
N GLN A 4 -15.80 -7.84 -10.91
CA GLN A 4 -16.97 -7.82 -10.05
C GLN A 4 -17.22 -6.41 -9.53
N ARG A 5 -18.50 -6.11 -9.29
CA ARG A 5 -18.90 -4.85 -8.66
C ARG A 5 -18.69 -4.96 -7.16
N VAL A 6 -18.03 -3.97 -6.59
CA VAL A 6 -17.91 -3.77 -5.14
C VAL A 6 -18.52 -2.44 -4.76
N GLU A 7 -19.42 -2.48 -3.78
CA GLU A 7 -19.96 -1.30 -3.12
C GLU A 7 -19.23 -1.10 -1.79
N ILE A 8 -18.89 0.16 -1.53
CA ILE A 8 -18.27 0.64 -0.29
C ILE A 8 -19.13 1.80 0.22
N GLU A 9 -19.53 1.76 1.49
CA GLU A 9 -20.31 2.83 2.11
C GLU A 9 -19.51 3.51 3.23
N ILE A 10 -19.28 4.82 3.10
CA ILE A 10 -18.53 5.60 4.08
C ILE A 10 -19.42 6.77 4.55
N HIS A 11 -19.81 6.75 5.83
CA HIS A 11 -20.61 7.80 6.46
C HIS A 11 -21.93 8.14 5.70
N GLY A 12 -22.54 7.15 5.07
CA GLY A 12 -23.77 7.28 4.28
C GLY A 12 -23.57 7.72 2.83
N LYS A 13 -22.31 7.92 2.38
CA LYS A 13 -21.99 8.03 0.96
C LYS A 13 -21.62 6.66 0.41
N LYS A 14 -22.23 6.28 -0.71
CA LYS A 14 -21.96 5.02 -1.42
C LYS A 14 -21.02 5.25 -2.58
N PHE A 15 -20.06 4.34 -2.74
CA PHE A 15 -19.09 4.33 -3.80
C PHE A 15 -19.09 2.94 -4.45
N GLU A 16 -19.06 2.90 -5.78
CA GLU A 16 -19.14 1.66 -6.52
C GLU A 16 -17.98 1.56 -7.50
N PHE A 17 -17.37 0.38 -7.53
CA PHE A 17 -16.19 0.11 -8.33
C PHE A 17 -16.32 -1.23 -9.05
N MET A 18 -15.79 -1.31 -10.26
CA MET A 18 -15.51 -2.58 -10.93
C MET A 18 -14.06 -2.94 -10.65
N ILE A 19 -13.84 -4.12 -10.05
CA ILE A 19 -12.50 -4.61 -9.71
C ILE A 19 -12.27 -6.02 -10.27
N PRO A 20 -11.03 -6.40 -10.59
CA PRO A 20 -10.66 -7.77 -10.87
C PRO A 20 -11.04 -8.74 -9.72
N TYR A 21 -11.42 -9.99 -10.05
CA TYR A 21 -11.83 -10.95 -9.00
C TYR A 21 -10.75 -11.23 -7.94
N ASN A 22 -9.49 -11.29 -8.36
CA ASN A 22 -8.34 -11.50 -7.46
C ASN A 22 -8.11 -10.32 -6.48
N GLU A 23 -8.70 -9.16 -6.75
CA GLU A 23 -8.56 -7.97 -5.90
C GLU A 23 -9.68 -7.81 -4.87
N TYR A 24 -10.66 -8.71 -4.82
CA TYR A 24 -11.77 -8.60 -3.85
C TYR A 24 -11.32 -8.59 -2.40
N ILE A 25 -10.52 -9.58 -2.00
CA ILE A 25 -10.01 -9.69 -0.63
C ILE A 25 -9.11 -8.47 -0.29
N PRO A 26 -8.13 -8.10 -1.14
CA PRO A 26 -7.37 -6.85 -0.96
C PRO A 26 -8.26 -5.60 -0.82
N THR A 27 -9.30 -5.47 -1.66
CA THR A 27 -10.22 -4.32 -1.65
C THR A 27 -10.98 -4.24 -0.33
N LYS A 28 -11.51 -5.36 0.18
CA LYS A 28 -12.18 -5.40 1.49
C LYS A 28 -11.26 -5.10 2.66
N LYS A 29 -9.97 -5.45 2.57
CA LYS A 29 -8.96 -5.02 3.55
C LYS A 29 -8.69 -3.51 3.47
N ALA A 30 -8.58 -2.96 2.26
CA ALA A 30 -8.38 -1.53 2.04
C ALA A 30 -9.58 -0.71 2.54
N GLU A 31 -10.81 -1.15 2.29
CA GLU A 31 -12.05 -0.57 2.82
C GLU A 31 -12.00 -0.45 4.34
N LYS A 32 -11.71 -1.56 5.04
CA LYS A 32 -11.57 -1.56 6.50
C LYS A 32 -10.53 -0.55 6.98
N ARG A 33 -9.39 -0.48 6.29
CA ARG A 33 -8.31 0.46 6.63
C ARG A 33 -8.73 1.92 6.45
N ILE A 34 -9.47 2.24 5.39
CA ILE A 34 -10.02 3.58 5.18
C ILE A 34 -10.98 3.95 6.32
N HIS A 35 -11.85 3.05 6.75
CA HIS A 35 -12.74 3.28 7.90
C HIS A 35 -11.98 3.58 9.19
N GLU A 36 -10.91 2.83 9.49
CA GLU A 36 -10.06 3.07 10.65
C GLU A 36 -9.33 4.42 10.60
N LEU A 37 -8.91 4.86 9.41
CA LEU A 37 -8.24 6.15 9.26
C LEU A 37 -9.21 7.31 9.40
N ILE A 38 -10.40 7.17 8.82
CA ILE A 38 -11.45 8.18 8.90
C ILE A 38 -11.97 8.32 10.33
N SER A 39 -12.10 7.22 11.10
CA SER A 39 -12.55 7.29 12.49
C SER A 39 -11.58 7.99 13.45
N GLN A 40 -10.32 8.19 13.03
CA GLN A 40 -9.32 8.95 13.79
C GLN A 40 -9.44 10.47 13.56
N ILE A 41 -10.26 10.90 12.61
CA ILE A 41 -10.45 12.30 12.25
C ILE A 41 -11.76 12.74 12.91
N ASP A 42 -11.71 13.85 13.64
CA ASP A 42 -12.93 14.52 14.07
C ASP A 42 -13.40 15.43 12.93
N PHE A 43 -14.42 15.01 12.19
CA PHE A 43 -15.00 15.77 11.08
C PHE A 43 -16.52 15.71 11.13
N LYS A 44 -17.18 16.80 10.69
CA LYS A 44 -18.64 16.81 10.59
C LYS A 44 -19.09 15.93 9.43
N LYS A 45 -20.31 15.39 9.50
CA LYS A 45 -20.85 14.46 8.47
C LYS A 45 -20.85 15.05 7.05
N ASP A 46 -20.92 16.37 6.89
CA ASP A 46 -20.82 17.07 5.59
C ASP A 46 -19.38 17.18 5.06
N GLN A 47 -18.38 16.80 5.85
CA GLN A 47 -16.95 16.88 5.53
C GLN A 47 -16.32 15.51 5.21
N VAL A 48 -17.12 14.49 4.85
CA VAL A 48 -16.61 13.14 4.48
C VAL A 48 -15.51 13.23 3.43
N ASP A 49 -15.64 14.14 2.46
CA ASP A 49 -14.66 14.30 1.38
C ASP A 49 -13.30 14.75 1.91
N HIS A 50 -13.26 15.60 2.96
CA HIS A 50 -12.01 16.01 3.60
C HIS A 50 -11.36 14.82 4.33
N ALA A 51 -12.17 14.02 5.03
CA ALA A 51 -11.69 12.83 5.72
C ALA A 51 -11.13 11.78 4.75
N LEU A 52 -11.79 11.60 3.59
CA LEU A 52 -11.34 10.72 2.52
C LEU A 52 -10.01 11.19 1.91
N VAL A 53 -9.89 12.47 1.58
CA VAL A 53 -8.65 13.05 1.04
C VAL A 53 -7.51 12.94 2.06
N TYR A 54 -7.77 13.23 3.34
CA TYR A 54 -6.76 13.06 4.39
C TYR A 54 -6.32 11.61 4.54
N ALA A 55 -7.25 10.65 4.54
CA ALA A 55 -6.93 9.23 4.60
C ALA A 55 -6.09 8.79 3.39
N ALA A 56 -6.41 9.27 2.19
CA ALA A 56 -5.64 9.01 0.97
C ALA A 56 -4.21 9.56 1.07
N ILE A 57 -4.03 10.81 1.52
CA ILE A 57 -2.70 11.41 1.73
C ILE A 57 -1.89 10.60 2.73
N LYS A 58 -2.50 10.22 3.87
CA LYS A 58 -1.83 9.44 4.91
C LYS A 58 -1.40 8.07 4.40
N LEU A 59 -2.22 7.40 3.59
CA LEU A 59 -1.87 6.13 2.95
C LEU A 59 -0.74 6.29 1.93
N ALA A 60 -0.76 7.35 1.12
CA ALA A 60 0.30 7.63 0.14
C ALA A 60 1.67 7.83 0.82
N VAL A 61 1.71 8.66 1.87
CA VAL A 61 2.94 8.87 2.67
C VAL A 61 3.44 7.57 3.31
N GLN A 62 2.54 6.75 3.85
CA GLN A 62 2.90 5.45 4.42
C GLN A 62 3.47 4.49 3.36
N ASN A 63 2.87 4.47 2.18
CA ASN A 63 3.31 3.63 1.07
C ASN A 63 4.70 4.05 0.57
N ASP A 64 4.92 5.35 0.37
CA ASP A 64 6.23 5.88 -0.06
C ASP A 64 7.33 5.54 0.94
N SER A 65 7.04 5.64 2.25
CA SER A 65 7.99 5.25 3.30
C SER A 65 8.31 3.75 3.31
N VAL A 66 7.36 2.89 2.93
CA VAL A 66 7.59 1.44 2.82
C VAL A 66 8.42 1.13 1.57
N LEU A 67 8.09 1.76 0.44
CA LEU A 67 8.82 1.60 -0.81
C LEU A 67 10.28 2.06 -0.68
N SER A 68 10.53 3.19 0.00
CA SER A 68 11.89 3.67 0.22
C SER A 68 12.72 2.68 1.05
N LYS A 69 12.15 2.16 2.15
CA LYS A 69 12.82 1.16 3.01
C LYS A 69 13.13 -0.12 2.25
N ASN A 70 12.18 -0.63 1.46
CA ASN A 70 12.40 -1.84 0.66
C ASN A 70 13.49 -1.63 -0.40
N THR A 71 13.55 -0.43 -1.00
CA THR A 71 14.58 -0.08 -1.97
C THR A 71 15.97 -0.02 -1.33
N GLU A 72 16.07 0.57 -0.14
CA GLU A 72 17.33 0.63 0.63
C GLU A 72 17.80 -0.78 1.02
N GLN A 73 16.91 -1.63 1.55
CA GLN A 73 17.22 -3.01 1.91
C GLN A 73 17.65 -3.85 0.69
N THR A 74 17.00 -3.66 -0.46
CA THR A 74 17.36 -4.38 -1.69
C THR A 74 18.77 -4.02 -2.14
N LYS A 75 19.12 -2.73 -2.12
CA LYS A 75 20.48 -2.27 -2.45
C LYS A 75 21.53 -2.81 -1.49
N GLU A 76 21.22 -2.87 -0.19
CA GLU A 76 22.12 -3.44 0.81
C GLU A 76 22.38 -4.93 0.53
N SER A 77 21.32 -5.70 0.25
CA SER A 77 21.44 -7.12 -0.11
C SER A 77 22.19 -7.33 -1.44
N GLU A 78 21.98 -6.48 -2.45
CA GLU A 78 22.72 -6.53 -3.71
C GLU A 78 24.22 -6.31 -3.49
N ASN A 79 24.59 -5.30 -2.69
CA ASN A 79 26.00 -5.03 -2.36
C ASN A 79 26.64 -6.21 -1.61
N GLU A 80 25.92 -6.85 -0.67
CA GLU A 80 26.41 -8.04 0.04
C GLU A 80 26.63 -9.23 -0.92
N ILE A 81 25.74 -9.43 -1.89
CA ILE A 81 25.86 -10.48 -2.91
C ILE A 81 27.07 -10.22 -3.80
N ASP A 82 27.30 -8.97 -4.20
CA ASP A 82 28.44 -8.57 -5.02
C ASP A 82 29.76 -8.81 -4.25
N GLU A 83 29.83 -8.40 -2.99
CA GLU A 83 31.00 -8.64 -2.14
C GLU A 83 31.32 -10.14 -1.94
N ILE A 84 30.28 -10.97 -1.77
CA ILE A 84 30.45 -12.41 -1.64
C ILE A 84 30.92 -13.01 -2.97
N SER A 85 30.35 -12.56 -4.09
CA SER A 85 30.72 -13.02 -5.43
C SER A 85 32.18 -12.69 -5.74
N ASP A 86 32.63 -11.48 -5.40
CA ASP A 86 34.03 -11.07 -5.53
C ASP A 86 34.98 -11.94 -4.69
N LYS A 87 34.61 -12.24 -3.44
CA LYS A 87 35.40 -13.13 -2.57
C LYS A 87 35.52 -14.54 -3.14
N ILE A 88 34.43 -15.09 -3.69
CA ILE A 88 34.44 -16.40 -4.35
C ILE A 88 35.34 -16.37 -5.59
N GLN A 89 35.24 -15.32 -6.41
CA GLN A 89 36.07 -15.15 -7.61
C GLN A 89 37.56 -15.11 -7.27
N ILE A 90 37.94 -14.42 -6.19
CA ILE A 90 39.33 -14.39 -5.70
C ILE A 90 39.76 -15.79 -5.26
N PHE A 91 38.93 -16.49 -4.49
CA PHE A 91 39.25 -17.84 -3.99
C PHE A 91 39.45 -18.86 -5.12
N LEU A 92 38.61 -18.83 -6.17
CA LEU A 92 38.69 -19.77 -7.29
C LEU A 92 39.90 -19.54 -8.22
N ASN A 93 40.49 -18.35 -8.20
CA ASN A 93 41.63 -17.97 -9.03
C ASN A 93 43.00 -18.03 -8.29
N GLN A 94 43.01 -18.57 -7.06
CA GLN A 94 44.23 -18.92 -6.30
C GLN A 94 44.64 -20.36 -6.61
#